data_AF-A0A2R6JI96-F1
#
_entry.id   AF-A0A2R6JI96-F1
#
_cell.length_a   1.000
_cell.length_b   1.000
_cell.length_c   1.000
_cell.angle_alpha   90.00
_cell.angle_beta   90.00
_cell.angle_gamma   90.00
#
_symmetry.space_group_name_H-M   'P 1'
#
loop_
_entity.id
_entity.type
_entity.pdbx_description
1 polymer ?
#
loop_
_entity_poly.entity_id
_entity_poly.type
_entity_poly.pdbx_seq_one_letter_code
_entity_poly.pdbx_strand_id
1 'polypeptide(L)'
;MKERFGEELVVFLDRAGYFWVRDLREHVSGTRATETVGDSSVACVRGDDLEVRYFPSKRPELNAVEGCWDQLQEWFKHRLVPDLSTLEESLQQESSTINEPAIWPYLTSKAPS
;
A
#
# COMPACT_ATOMS: atom_id res chain seq x y z
N MET A 1 7.65 -6.41 16.58
CA MET A 1 6.48 -6.12 15.72
C MET A 1 5.31 -5.65 16.58
N LYS A 2 4.85 -6.45 17.55
CA LYS A 2 3.79 -6.06 18.50
C LYS A 2 4.07 -4.78 19.31
N GLU A 3 5.29 -4.61 19.81
CA GLU A 3 5.69 -3.39 20.54
C GLU A 3 5.63 -2.10 19.70
N ARG A 4 5.72 -2.19 18.37
CA ARG A 4 5.75 -1.02 17.47
C ARG A 4 4.42 -0.79 16.74
N PHE A 5 3.70 -1.86 16.43
CA PHE A 5 2.52 -1.83 15.55
C PHE A 5 1.24 -2.39 16.21
N GLY A 6 1.31 -2.79 17.48
CA GLY A 6 0.17 -3.37 18.19
C GLY A 6 -0.03 -4.86 17.89
N GLU A 7 -1.12 -5.42 18.40
CA GLU A 7 -1.38 -6.86 18.33
C GLU A 7 -1.75 -7.34 16.93
N GLU A 8 -2.43 -6.50 16.14
CA GLU A 8 -2.90 -6.80 14.79
C GLU A 8 -2.48 -5.67 13.84
N LEU A 9 -1.83 -6.02 12.73
CA LEU A 9 -1.44 -5.07 11.69
C LEU A 9 -2.37 -5.23 10.48
N VAL A 10 -3.01 -4.13 10.07
CA VAL A 10 -3.82 -4.09 8.84
C VAL A 10 -3.05 -3.36 7.74
N VAL A 11 -2.81 -4.05 6.62
CA VAL A 11 -2.12 -3.52 5.44
C VAL A 11 -3.11 -3.35 4.30
N PHE A 12 -3.14 -2.18 3.69
CA PHE A 12 -3.96 -1.92 2.50
C PHE A 12 -3.07 -1.91 1.26
N LEU A 13 -3.43 -2.71 0.25
CA LEU A 13 -2.72 -2.82 -1.01
C LEU A 13 -3.64 -2.48 -2.20
N ASP A 14 -3.03 -2.03 -3.29
CA ASP A 14 -3.73 -2.01 -4.58
C ASP A 14 -3.93 -3.44 -5.12
N ARG A 15 -4.68 -3.56 -6.22
CA ARG A 15 -5.02 -4.86 -6.84
C ARG A 15 -4.08 -5.26 -7.98
N ALA A 16 -2.83 -4.78 -7.98
CA ALA A 16 -1.85 -5.20 -8.96
C ALA A 16 -1.61 -6.71 -8.88
N GLY A 17 -1.40 -7.35 -10.04
CA GLY A 17 -1.34 -8.81 -10.15
C GLY A 17 -0.29 -9.46 -9.25
N TYR A 18 0.80 -8.74 -8.95
CA TYR A 18 1.86 -9.21 -8.06
C TYR A 18 1.48 -9.16 -6.56
N PHE A 19 0.53 -8.33 -6.15
CA PHE A 19 -0.08 -8.37 -4.80
C PHE A 19 -1.27 -9.34 -4.71
N TRP A 20 -1.64 -9.94 -5.83
CA TRP A 20 -2.73 -10.91 -5.92
C TRP A 20 -2.25 -12.37 -5.98
N VAL A 21 -0.93 -12.59 -5.94
CA VAL A 21 -0.33 -13.91 -6.09
C VAL A 21 -0.60 -14.79 -4.88
N ARG A 22 -0.70 -16.09 -5.14
CA ARG A 22 -0.94 -17.14 -4.14
C ARG A 22 0.07 -17.08 -2.99
N ASP A 23 1.34 -16.86 -3.31
CA ASP A 23 2.44 -16.94 -2.36
C ASP A 23 2.35 -15.85 -1.28
N LEU A 24 1.86 -14.65 -1.63
CA LEU A 24 1.59 -13.59 -0.65
C LEU A 24 0.48 -14.01 0.31
N ARG A 25 -0.56 -14.69 -0.19
CA ARG A 25 -1.68 -15.12 0.65
C ARG A 25 -1.24 -16.18 1.65
N GLU A 26 -0.51 -17.18 1.19
CA GLU A 26 0.03 -18.25 2.04
C GLU A 26 0.97 -17.70 3.11
N HIS A 27 1.77 -16.69 2.76
CA HIS A 27 2.64 -16.01 3.72
C HIS A 27 1.86 -15.28 4.83
N VAL A 28 0.76 -14.60 4.48
CA VAL A 28 -0.03 -13.82 5.44
C VAL A 28 -0.87 -14.71 6.33
N SER A 29 -1.62 -15.67 5.77
CA SER A 29 -2.63 -16.40 6.51
C SER A 29 -2.12 -17.65 7.21
N GLY A 30 -0.88 -18.09 6.96
CA GLY A 30 -0.29 -19.33 7.51
C GLY A 30 -0.99 -20.63 7.08
N THR A 31 -2.24 -20.54 6.59
CA THR A 31 -3.07 -21.59 6.00
C THR A 31 -4.11 -20.92 5.09
N ARG A 32 -4.66 -21.64 4.10
CA ARG A 32 -5.58 -21.10 3.06
C ARG A 32 -6.94 -20.65 3.62
N ALA A 33 -7.02 -19.49 4.28
CA ALA A 33 -8.28 -18.81 4.62
C ALA A 33 -8.45 -17.58 3.71
N THR A 34 -9.23 -17.72 2.64
CA THR A 34 -9.59 -16.62 1.73
C THR A 34 -11.05 -16.28 1.91
N GLU A 35 -11.37 -15.08 2.41
CA GLU A 35 -12.73 -14.54 2.31
C GLU A 35 -12.93 -13.95 0.91
N THR A 36 -13.75 -14.63 0.10
CA THR A 36 -14.14 -14.17 -1.24
C THR A 36 -15.47 -13.42 -1.17
N VAL A 37 -15.55 -12.24 -1.81
CA VAL A 37 -16.80 -11.51 -2.03
C VAL A 37 -17.12 -11.58 -3.52
N GLY A 38 -18.19 -12.30 -3.89
CA GLY A 38 -18.63 -12.45 -5.29
C GLY A 38 -17.59 -13.10 -6.22
N ASP A 39 -17.81 -12.99 -7.54
CA ASP A 39 -17.00 -13.61 -8.60
C ASP A 39 -15.49 -13.47 -8.35
N SER A 40 -14.88 -14.52 -7.79
CA SER A 40 -13.43 -14.75 -7.71
C SER A 40 -12.57 -13.67 -7.02
N SER A 41 -13.17 -12.64 -6.42
CA SER A 41 -12.43 -11.52 -5.81
C SER A 41 -12.23 -11.74 -4.30
N VAL A 42 -10.98 -11.97 -3.89
CA VAL A 42 -10.57 -11.95 -2.49
C VAL A 42 -10.63 -10.52 -1.96
N ALA A 43 -11.49 -10.27 -0.98
CA ALA A 43 -11.62 -8.95 -0.38
C ALA A 43 -10.59 -8.73 0.74
N CYS A 44 -10.20 -9.82 1.41
CA CYS A 44 -9.33 -9.81 2.57
C CYS A 44 -8.55 -11.12 2.69
N VAL A 45 -7.29 -11.04 3.12
CA VAL A 45 -6.47 -12.19 3.53
C VAL A 45 -6.11 -11.97 4.99
N ARG A 46 -6.43 -12.94 5.86
CA ARG A 46 -6.26 -12.78 7.31
C ARG A 46 -5.38 -13.90 7.86
N GLY A 47 -4.35 -13.52 8.60
CA GLY A 47 -3.59 -14.37 9.50
C GLY A 47 -3.78 -13.95 10.95
N ASP A 48 -3.01 -14.55 11.86
CA ASP A 48 -3.17 -14.34 13.30
C ASP A 48 -2.75 -12.93 13.74
N ASP A 49 -1.70 -12.36 13.14
CA ASP A 49 -1.15 -11.04 13.51
C ASP A 49 -1.20 -10.01 12.34
N LEU A 50 -1.63 -10.43 11.14
CA LEU A 50 -1.57 -9.63 9.91
C LEU A 50 -2.84 -9.80 9.07
N GLU A 51 -3.45 -8.69 8.69
CA GLU A 51 -4.59 -8.64 7.78
C GLU A 51 -4.24 -7.80 6.55
N VAL A 52 -4.42 -8.37 5.36
CA VAL A 52 -4.26 -7.65 4.08
C VAL A 52 -5.62 -7.37 3.48
N ARG A 53 -5.92 -6.08 3.29
CA ARG A 53 -7.08 -5.58 2.58
C ARG A 53 -6.68 -4.99 1.24
N TYR A 54 -7.59 -5.07 0.28
CA TYR A 54 -7.36 -4.49 -1.05
C TYR A 54 -8.27 -3.30 -1.29
N PHE A 55 -7.71 -2.21 -1.83
CA PHE A 55 -8.51 -1.10 -2.32
C PHE A 55 -9.43 -1.55 -3.47
N PRO A 56 -10.57 -0.87 -3.69
CA PRO A 56 -11.37 -1.07 -4.90
C PRO A 56 -10.55 -0.85 -6.18
N SER A 57 -10.85 -1.62 -7.22
CA SER A 57 -10.16 -1.49 -8.51
C SER A 57 -10.34 -0.08 -9.10
N LYS A 58 -9.27 0.47 -9.70
CA LYS A 58 -9.26 1.77 -10.40
C LYS A 58 -9.64 2.98 -9.52
N ARG A 59 -9.30 2.92 -8.23
CA ARG A 59 -9.56 3.99 -7.25
C ARG A 59 -8.27 4.43 -6.53
N PRO A 60 -7.26 4.94 -7.26
CA PRO A 60 -5.98 5.38 -6.66
C PRO A 60 -6.18 6.46 -5.60
N GLU A 61 -7.23 7.28 -5.70
CA GLU A 61 -7.55 8.33 -4.72
C GLU A 61 -7.84 7.81 -3.31
N LEU A 62 -8.04 6.51 -3.13
CA LEU A 62 -8.22 5.87 -1.82
C LEU A 62 -6.88 5.38 -1.23
N ASN A 63 -5.81 5.34 -2.02
CA ASN A 63 -4.49 4.93 -1.56
C ASN A 63 -3.69 6.17 -1.13
N ALA A 64 -3.50 6.33 0.18
CA ALA A 64 -2.77 7.46 0.74
C ALA A 64 -1.32 7.57 0.21
N VAL A 65 -0.73 6.45 -0.20
CA VAL A 65 0.62 6.39 -0.75
C VAL A 65 0.73 7.10 -2.10
N GLU A 66 -0.37 7.22 -2.88
CA GLU A 66 -0.34 7.97 -4.14
C GLU A 66 0.05 9.44 -3.91
N GLY A 67 -0.43 10.06 -2.82
CA GLY A 67 -0.04 11.42 -2.46
C GLY A 67 1.43 11.56 -2.05
N CYS A 68 2.07 10.48 -1.58
CA CYS A 68 3.51 10.45 -1.36
C CYS A 68 4.26 10.37 -2.69
N TRP A 69 3.76 9.55 -3.63
CA TRP A 69 4.34 9.43 -4.96
C TRP A 69 4.25 10.73 -5.75
N ASP A 70 3.14 11.46 -5.66
CA ASP A 70 3.00 12.78 -6.28
C ASP A 70 4.07 13.76 -5.77
N GLN A 71 4.33 13.79 -4.46
CA GLN A 71 5.39 14.63 -3.86
C GLN A 71 6.78 14.28 -4.40
N LEU A 72 7.07 12.98 -4.49
CA LEU A 72 8.35 12.50 -5.02
C LEU A 72 8.48 12.78 -6.52
N GLN A 73 7.40 12.64 -7.29
CA GLN A 73 7.37 12.91 -8.72
C GLN A 73 7.59 14.40 -9.01
N GLU A 74 6.99 15.30 -8.23
CA GLU A 74 7.23 16.74 -8.37
C GLU A 74 8.69 17.09 -8.06
N TRP A 75 9.31 16.44 -7.06
CA TRP A 75 10.74 16.58 -6.83
C TRP A 75 11.58 16.13 -8.04
N PHE A 76 11.14 15.07 -8.72
CA PHE A 76 11.81 14.47 -9.88
C PHE A 76 11.66 15.26 -11.18
N LYS A 77 10.60 16.05 -11.31
CA LYS A 77 10.04 16.58 -12.58
C LYS A 77 11.04 17.30 -13.50
N HIS A 78 12.19 17.73 -12.98
CA HIS A 78 13.21 18.45 -13.73
C HIS A 78 14.65 17.97 -13.45
N ARG A 79 14.81 16.74 -12.93
CA ARG A 79 16.12 16.19 -12.56
C ARG A 79 16.53 15.06 -13.50
N LEU A 80 17.74 15.15 -14.04
CA LEU A 80 18.40 14.03 -14.68
C LEU A 80 19.17 13.25 -13.61
N VAL A 81 18.91 11.96 -13.49
CA VAL A 81 19.66 11.08 -12.59
C VAL A 81 20.53 10.16 -13.44
N PRO A 82 21.86 10.23 -13.31
CA PRO A 82 22.79 9.61 -14.26
C PRO A 82 22.89 8.09 -14.11
N ASP A 83 22.64 7.55 -12.92
CA ASP A 83 22.76 6.14 -12.61
C ASP A 83 21.86 5.72 -11.44
N LEU A 84 21.75 4.40 -11.25
CA LEU A 84 20.90 3.80 -10.23
C LEU A 84 21.37 4.14 -8.80
N SER A 85 22.67 4.22 -8.54
CA SER A 85 23.19 4.54 -7.21
C SER A 85 22.78 5.95 -6.79
N THR A 86 22.93 6.91 -7.70
CA THR A 86 22.52 8.30 -7.48
C THR A 86 21.00 8.41 -7.28
N LEU A 87 20.22 7.58 -7.99
CA LEU A 87 18.78 7.48 -7.79
C LEU A 87 18.45 7.01 -6.37
N GLU A 88 19.03 5.91 -5.93
CA GLU A 88 18.78 5.33 -4.60
C GLU A 88 19.15 6.28 -3.47
N GLU A 89 20.32 6.91 -3.53
CA GLU A 89 20.77 7.88 -2.53
C GLU A 89 19.83 9.08 -2.47
N SER A 90 19.41 9.61 -3.63
CA SER A 90 18.52 10.75 -3.68
C SER A 90 17.11 10.40 -3.18
N LEU A 91 16.60 9.21 -3.52
CA LEU A 91 15.31 8.71 -3.03
C LEU A 91 15.31 8.57 -1.51
N GLN A 92 16.39 8.04 -0.92
CA GLN A 92 16.52 7.92 0.54
C GLN A 92 16.52 9.30 1.21
N GLN A 93 17.31 10.24 0.68
CA GLN A 93 17.35 11.60 1.22
C GLN A 93 15.98 12.28 1.15
N GLU A 94 15.28 12.20 0.02
CA GLU A 94 14.01 12.90 -0.18
C GLU A 94 12.84 12.19 0.46
N SER A 95 12.90 10.87 0.66
CA SER A 95 11.89 10.18 1.45
C SER A 95 11.75 10.76 2.86
N SER A 96 12.82 11.36 3.41
CA SER A 96 12.79 12.05 4.71
C SER A 96 12.11 13.41 4.69
N THR A 97 11.86 13.98 3.50
CA THR A 97 11.21 15.28 3.28
C THR A 97 9.74 15.13 2.86
N ILE A 98 9.31 13.92 2.49
CA ILE A 98 7.91 13.62 2.16
C ILE A 98 7.04 13.80 3.41
N ASN A 99 5.97 14.58 3.28
CA ASN A 99 5.00 14.72 4.34
C ASN A 99 4.12 13.48 4.37
N GLU A 100 3.98 12.87 5.55
CA GLU A 100 3.04 11.78 5.75
C GLU A 100 1.62 12.24 5.39
N PRO A 101 0.89 11.46 4.57
CA PRO A 101 -0.45 11.83 4.17
C PRO A 101 -1.36 11.73 5.40
N ALA A 102 -2.26 12.70 5.56
CA ALA A 102 -3.35 12.53 6.52
C ALA A 102 -4.17 11.32 6.08
N ILE A 103 -4.12 10.23 6.86
CA ILE A 103 -4.76 8.96 6.47
C ILE A 103 -6.28 8.99 6.60
N TRP A 104 -6.83 9.86 7.46
CA TRP A 104 -8.26 9.91 7.75
C TRP A 104 -9.12 10.17 6.51
N PRO A 105 -8.85 11.16 5.65
CA PRO A 105 -9.55 11.34 4.38
C PRO A 105 -9.64 10.08 3.51
N TYR A 106 -8.60 9.24 3.50
CA TYR A 106 -8.57 8.00 2.71
C TYR A 106 -9.42 6.88 3.34
N LEU A 107 -9.49 6.84 4.67
CA LEU A 107 -10.25 5.84 5.42
C LEU A 107 -11.73 6.22 5.63
N THR A 108 -12.04 7.52 5.65
CA THR A 108 -13.35 8.04 6.05
C THR A 108 -14.05 8.85 4.97
N SER A 109 -13.46 9.05 3.79
CA SER A 109 -14.17 9.76 2.72
C SER A 109 -15.42 8.96 2.33
N LYS A 110 -16.59 9.55 2.59
CA LYS A 110 -17.84 9.15 1.95
C LYS A 110 -17.59 9.15 0.44
N ALA A 111 -17.97 8.07 -0.23
CA ALA A 111 -18.09 8.09 -1.69
C ALA A 111 -18.86 9.35 -2.10
N PRO A 112 -18.41 10.09 -3.14
CA PRO A 112 -19.20 11.19 -3.66
C PRO A 112 -20.59 10.65 -4.00
N SER A 113 -21.59 11.26 -3.35
CA SER A 113 -23.02 10.99 -3.53
C SER A 113 -23.49 11.30 -4.94
#